data_AF-A0A662YJL8-F1
#
_entry.id   AF-A0A662YJL8-F1
#
_cell.length_a   1.000
_cell.length_b   1.000
_cell.length_c   1.000
_cell.angle_alpha   90.00
_cell.angle_beta   90.00
_cell.angle_gamma   90.00
#
_symmetry.space_group_name_H-M   'P 1'
#
loop_
_entity.id
_entity.type
_entity.pdbx_description
1 polymer ?
#
loop_
_entity_poly.entity_id
_entity_poly.type
_entity_poly.pdbx_seq_one_letter_code
_entity_poly.pdbx_strand_id
1 'polypeptide(L)'
;MAVELKDLAPLLLKKERAGGDIDPAVLTNVLRGGKAANDHRKELLQVIERHPVLSDRDMLYRNHDERYNFGIKKAFHYIKLLEEGGYTDPTDQQILYGALGEPTAIEVHRTMFVPTLENQGDDAQRAKWLPLAKSYKILGAYAQTELGHGSNVQGIETVATYDKATQEFIIDSPTLTSRKW
;
A
#
# COMPACT_ATOMS: atom_id res chain seq x y z
N MET A 1 -9.16 -43.47 -24.39
CA MET A 1 -9.66 -42.93 -23.11
C MET A 1 -9.82 -41.43 -23.27
N ALA A 2 -10.98 -40.87 -22.92
CA ALA A 2 -11.18 -39.42 -22.97
C ALA A 2 -10.27 -38.74 -21.93
N VAL A 3 -9.65 -37.61 -22.29
CA VAL A 3 -8.83 -36.83 -21.36
C VAL A 3 -9.78 -35.99 -20.50
N GLU A 4 -9.67 -36.12 -19.18
CA GLU A 4 -10.44 -35.31 -18.23
C GLU A 4 -10.09 -33.82 -18.38
N LEU A 5 -11.04 -32.92 -18.13
CA LEU A 5 -10.85 -31.48 -18.33
C LEU A 5 -9.65 -30.92 -17.52
N LYS A 6 -9.45 -31.43 -16.29
CA LYS A 6 -8.31 -31.05 -15.43
C LYS A 6 -6.95 -31.38 -16.05
N ASP A 7 -6.87 -32.47 -16.82
CA ASP A 7 -5.66 -32.94 -17.48
C ASP A 7 -5.51 -32.29 -18.88
N LEU A 8 -6.62 -31.81 -19.46
CA LEU A 8 -6.65 -31.07 -20.71
C LEU A 8 -6.17 -29.62 -20.55
N ALA A 9 -6.47 -28.95 -19.44
CA ALA A 9 -6.14 -27.53 -19.24
C ALA A 9 -4.63 -27.21 -19.35
N PRO A 10 -3.70 -27.97 -18.74
CA PRO A 10 -2.26 -27.74 -18.94
C PRO A 10 -1.80 -27.93 -20.39
N LEU A 11 -2.42 -28.87 -21.12
CA LEU A 11 -2.12 -29.16 -22.52
C LEU A 11 -2.58 -28.02 -23.44
N LEU A 12 -3.80 -27.50 -23.21
CA LEU A 12 -4.31 -26.35 -23.95
C LEU A 12 -3.45 -25.11 -23.67
N LEU A 13 -3.08 -24.86 -22.41
CA LEU A 13 -2.20 -23.73 -22.07
C LEU A 13 -0.83 -23.85 -22.74
N LYS A 14 -0.26 -25.06 -22.82
CA LYS A 14 0.99 -25.31 -23.55
C LYS A 14 0.83 -25.03 -25.04
N LYS A 15 -0.28 -25.46 -25.65
CA LYS A 15 -0.59 -25.20 -27.06
C LYS A 15 -0.71 -23.70 -27.34
N GLU A 16 -1.46 -22.95 -26.53
CA GLU A 16 -1.62 -21.50 -26.70
C GLU A 16 -0.28 -20.76 -26.54
N ARG A 17 0.54 -21.13 -25.55
CA ARG A 17 1.89 -20.55 -25.37
C ARG A 17 2.83 -20.79 -26.56
N ALA A 18 2.66 -21.90 -27.27
CA ALA A 18 3.47 -22.23 -28.45
C ALA A 18 3.02 -21.47 -29.70
N GLY A 19 1.78 -20.99 -29.75
CA GLY A 19 1.22 -20.26 -30.89
C GLY A 19 1.50 -18.75 -30.90
N GLY A 20 2.12 -18.22 -29.84
CA GLY A 20 2.44 -16.79 -29.74
C GLY A 20 3.62 -16.38 -30.60
N ASP A 21 3.52 -15.21 -31.22
CA ASP A 21 4.57 -14.53 -32.00
C ASP A 21 5.37 -13.50 -31.17
N ILE A 22 4.99 -13.30 -29.91
CA ILE A 22 5.65 -12.40 -28.97
C ILE A 22 6.49 -13.21 -27.98
N ASP A 23 7.76 -12.84 -27.81
CA ASP A 23 8.58 -13.34 -26.70
C ASP A 23 8.13 -12.68 -25.37
N PRO A 24 7.52 -13.43 -24.44
CA PRO A 24 7.02 -12.87 -23.21
C PRO A 24 8.14 -12.37 -22.29
N ALA A 25 9.35 -12.92 -22.37
CA ALA A 25 10.47 -12.48 -21.55
C ALA A 25 10.95 -11.08 -22.00
N VAL A 26 11.03 -10.86 -23.30
CA VAL A 26 11.33 -9.54 -23.87
C VAL A 26 10.23 -8.55 -23.53
N LEU A 27 8.96 -8.89 -23.79
CA LEU A 27 7.83 -8.01 -23.50
C LEU A 27 7.75 -7.67 -22.00
N THR A 28 7.95 -8.65 -21.12
CA THR A 28 7.94 -8.42 -19.67
C THR A 28 9.01 -7.42 -19.26
N ASN A 29 10.23 -7.53 -19.79
CA ASN A 29 11.28 -6.57 -19.50
C ASN A 29 10.88 -5.17 -19.95
N VAL A 30 10.30 -5.00 -21.14
CA VAL A 30 9.82 -3.70 -21.63
C VAL A 30 8.76 -3.12 -20.69
N LEU A 31 7.75 -3.91 -20.32
CA LEU A 31 6.66 -3.48 -19.43
C LEU A 31 7.12 -3.16 -18.00
N ARG A 32 8.30 -3.64 -17.60
CA ARG A 32 8.84 -3.48 -16.25
C ARG A 32 10.03 -2.51 -16.19
N GLY A 33 10.17 -1.64 -17.20
CA GLY A 33 11.21 -0.60 -17.20
C GLY A 33 12.61 -1.11 -17.58
N GLY A 34 12.69 -2.25 -18.27
CA GLY A 34 13.92 -2.88 -18.73
C GLY A 34 14.28 -4.15 -17.95
N LYS A 35 15.27 -4.89 -18.47
CA LYS A 35 15.71 -6.17 -17.89
C LYS A 35 16.24 -6.00 -16.47
N ALA A 36 17.09 -5.01 -16.23
CA ALA A 36 17.68 -4.77 -14.91
C ALA A 36 16.61 -4.46 -13.85
N ALA A 37 15.66 -3.57 -14.17
CA ALA A 37 14.56 -3.24 -13.27
C ALA A 37 13.65 -4.46 -13.00
N ASN A 38 13.37 -5.27 -14.02
CA ASN A 38 12.59 -6.50 -13.84
C ASN A 38 13.31 -7.55 -12.99
N ASP A 39 14.62 -7.70 -13.15
CA ASP A 39 15.42 -8.64 -12.37
C ASP A 39 15.47 -8.21 -10.89
N HIS A 40 15.75 -6.93 -10.61
CA HIS A 40 15.66 -6.36 -9.25
C HIS A 40 14.27 -6.54 -8.64
N ARG A 41 13.20 -6.29 -9.42
CA ARG A 41 11.82 -6.54 -8.99
C ARG A 41 11.61 -7.99 -8.58
N LYS A 42 12.19 -8.96 -9.30
CA LYS A 42 12.04 -10.40 -8.98
C LYS A 42 12.79 -10.75 -7.70
N GLU A 43 13.96 -10.17 -7.47
CA GLU A 43 14.71 -10.33 -6.22
C GLU A 43 13.88 -9.86 -5.03
N LEU A 44 13.27 -8.68 -5.11
CA LEU A 44 12.37 -8.15 -4.07
C LEU A 44 11.13 -9.03 -3.84
N LEU A 45 10.54 -9.61 -4.90
CA LEU A 45 9.44 -10.55 -4.72
C LEU A 45 9.87 -11.79 -3.94
N GLN A 46 11.04 -12.35 -4.23
CA GLN A 46 11.54 -13.54 -3.55
C GLN A 46 11.77 -13.29 -2.05
N VAL A 47 12.11 -12.06 -1.66
CA VAL A 47 12.20 -11.67 -0.24
C VAL A 47 10.85 -11.89 0.45
N ILE A 48 9.76 -11.44 -0.15
CA ILE A 48 8.41 -11.59 0.40
C ILE A 48 7.92 -13.03 0.33
N GLU A 49 8.16 -13.73 -0.79
CA GLU A 49 7.78 -15.15 -0.98
C GLU A 49 8.41 -16.07 0.08
N ARG A 50 9.63 -15.76 0.53
CA ARG A 50 10.35 -16.55 1.54
C ARG A 50 10.05 -16.13 2.98
N HIS A 51 9.45 -14.97 3.19
CA HIS A 51 9.21 -14.46 4.54
C HIS A 51 8.05 -15.22 5.20
N PRO A 52 8.21 -15.79 6.40
CA PRO A 52 7.24 -16.71 7.02
C PRO A 52 5.85 -16.13 7.28
N VAL A 53 5.74 -14.80 7.45
CA VAL A 53 4.47 -14.08 7.63
C VAL A 53 3.99 -13.34 6.37
N LEU A 54 4.87 -12.64 5.66
CA LEU A 54 4.50 -11.80 4.51
C LEU A 54 4.13 -12.61 3.25
N SER A 55 4.61 -13.86 3.17
CA SER A 55 4.26 -14.79 2.08
C SER A 55 2.83 -15.34 2.18
N ASP A 56 2.16 -15.16 3.31
CA ASP A 56 0.81 -15.69 3.56
C ASP A 56 -0.22 -15.23 2.51
N ARG A 57 -1.03 -16.18 2.03
CA ARG A 57 -2.10 -15.99 1.03
C ARG A 57 -3.46 -16.53 1.48
N ASP A 58 -3.66 -16.72 2.78
CA ASP A 58 -4.88 -17.34 3.33
C ASP A 58 -5.98 -16.32 3.65
N MET A 59 -5.88 -15.08 3.15
CA MET A 59 -6.82 -14.00 3.46
C MET A 59 -8.27 -14.30 3.09
N LEU A 60 -8.52 -15.17 2.10
CA LEU A 60 -9.87 -15.59 1.69
C LEU A 60 -10.53 -16.54 2.70
N TYR A 61 -9.75 -17.16 3.59
CA TYR A 61 -10.23 -18.10 4.60
C TYR A 61 -10.40 -17.46 5.99
N ARG A 62 -10.21 -16.14 6.09
CA ARG A 62 -10.34 -15.38 7.34
C ARG A 62 -11.64 -14.59 7.36
N ASN A 63 -12.27 -14.52 8.54
CA ASN A 63 -13.31 -13.54 8.78
C ASN A 63 -12.72 -12.11 8.94
N HIS A 64 -13.58 -11.11 9.15
CA HIS A 64 -13.14 -9.71 9.23
C HIS A 64 -12.09 -9.47 10.33
N ASP A 65 -12.35 -9.93 11.55
CA ASP A 65 -11.47 -9.69 12.70
C ASP A 65 -10.14 -10.44 12.53
N GLU A 66 -10.18 -11.68 12.07
CA GLU A 66 -8.99 -12.48 11.77
C GLU A 66 -8.14 -11.82 10.70
N ARG A 67 -8.77 -11.32 9.62
CA ARG A 67 -8.07 -10.65 8.53
C ARG A 67 -7.46 -9.32 8.98
N TYR A 68 -8.17 -8.54 9.77
CA TYR A 68 -7.65 -7.29 10.34
C TYR A 68 -6.44 -7.54 11.24
N ASN A 69 -6.56 -8.48 12.19
CA ASN A 69 -5.47 -8.84 13.09
C ASN A 69 -4.24 -9.38 12.34
N PHE A 70 -4.46 -10.24 11.34
CA PHE A 70 -3.36 -10.72 10.50
C PHE A 70 -2.77 -9.61 9.63
N GLY A 71 -3.58 -8.66 9.15
CA GLY A 71 -3.14 -7.47 8.43
C GLY A 71 -2.23 -6.58 9.27
N ILE A 72 -2.53 -6.39 10.57
CA ILE A 72 -1.62 -5.70 11.51
C ILE A 72 -0.32 -6.48 11.68
N LYS A 73 -0.39 -7.81 11.82
CA LYS A 73 0.80 -8.67 11.90
C LYS A 73 1.68 -8.53 10.64
N LYS A 74 1.08 -8.56 9.44
CA LYS A 74 1.78 -8.30 8.17
C LYS A 74 2.40 -6.91 8.15
N ALA A 75 1.69 -5.87 8.59
CA ALA A 75 2.22 -4.51 8.65
C ALA A 75 3.45 -4.42 9.58
N PHE A 76 3.40 -5.04 10.76
CA PHE A 76 4.55 -5.09 11.68
C PHE A 76 5.78 -5.76 11.02
N HIS A 77 5.59 -6.95 10.42
CA HIS A 77 6.69 -7.66 9.77
C HIS A 77 7.21 -6.92 8.53
N TYR A 78 6.35 -6.22 7.80
CA TYR A 78 6.76 -5.37 6.68
C TYR A 78 7.65 -4.21 7.17
N ILE A 79 7.23 -3.49 8.22
CA ILE A 79 8.02 -2.40 8.81
C ILE A 79 9.38 -2.92 9.29
N LYS A 80 9.41 -4.09 9.94
CA LYS A 80 10.66 -4.73 10.38
C LYS A 80 11.56 -5.12 9.22
N LEU A 81 10.98 -5.69 8.16
CA LEU A 81 11.73 -6.00 6.94
C LEU A 81 12.38 -4.74 6.35
N LEU A 82 11.68 -3.61 6.31
CA LEU A 82 12.24 -2.35 5.83
C LEU A 82 13.40 -1.86 6.69
N GLU A 83 13.23 -1.87 8.02
CA GLU A 83 14.23 -1.43 8.99
C GLU A 83 15.49 -2.29 8.96
N GLU A 84 15.33 -3.62 9.05
CA GLU A 84 16.44 -4.57 9.14
C GLU A 84 17.13 -4.79 7.77
N GLY A 85 16.36 -4.72 6.68
CA GLY A 85 16.87 -4.85 5.32
C GLY A 85 17.44 -3.55 4.73
N GLY A 86 17.28 -2.41 5.42
CA GLY A 86 17.76 -1.12 4.94
C GLY A 86 17.07 -0.63 3.66
N TYR A 87 15.80 -1.01 3.45
CA TYR A 87 15.05 -0.63 2.25
C TYR A 87 14.54 0.81 2.36
N THR A 88 15.35 1.76 1.87
CA THR A 88 15.03 3.20 1.91
C THR A 88 14.45 3.73 0.59
N ASP A 89 14.64 3.01 -0.52
CA ASP A 89 14.15 3.43 -1.82
C ASP A 89 12.62 3.30 -1.92
N PRO A 90 11.87 4.36 -2.29
CA PRO A 90 10.41 4.30 -2.36
C PRO A 90 9.86 3.30 -3.39
N THR A 91 10.57 3.07 -4.50
CA THR A 91 10.16 2.10 -5.53
C THR A 91 10.28 0.68 -4.99
N ASP A 92 11.38 0.37 -4.32
CA ASP A 92 11.59 -0.93 -3.69
C ASP A 92 10.53 -1.21 -2.62
N GLN A 93 10.28 -0.23 -1.74
CA GLN A 93 9.22 -0.34 -0.75
C GLN A 93 7.85 -0.58 -1.40
N GLN A 94 7.54 0.09 -2.51
CA GLN A 94 6.28 -0.12 -3.21
C GLN A 94 6.17 -1.52 -3.83
N ILE A 95 7.26 -2.06 -4.37
CA ILE A 95 7.31 -3.43 -4.90
C ILE A 95 7.11 -4.44 -3.77
N LEU A 96 7.83 -4.30 -2.65
CA LEU A 96 7.72 -5.16 -1.47
C LEU A 96 6.31 -5.11 -0.88
N TYR A 97 5.73 -3.92 -0.74
CA TYR A 97 4.38 -3.76 -0.22
C TYR A 97 3.31 -4.37 -1.14
N GLY A 98 3.42 -4.16 -2.45
CA GLY A 98 2.52 -4.78 -3.43
C GLY A 98 2.59 -6.31 -3.42
N ALA A 99 3.77 -6.86 -3.11
CA ALA A 99 3.98 -8.29 -2.99
C ALA A 99 3.35 -8.92 -1.73
N LEU A 100 2.83 -8.14 -0.78
CA LEU A 100 2.10 -8.66 0.38
C LEU A 100 0.76 -9.35 -0.02
N GLY A 101 0.29 -9.09 -1.24
CA GLY A 101 -0.91 -9.71 -1.82
C GLY A 101 -2.24 -9.13 -1.35
N GLU A 102 -2.23 -8.27 -0.33
CA GLU A 102 -3.39 -7.53 0.14
C GLU A 102 -2.97 -6.22 0.80
N PRO A 103 -3.84 -5.19 0.80
CA PRO A 103 -3.60 -3.99 1.58
C PRO A 103 -3.58 -4.27 3.08
N THR A 104 -2.77 -3.51 3.80
CA THR A 104 -2.70 -3.52 5.27
C THR A 104 -3.15 -2.17 5.84
N ALA A 105 -3.30 -2.10 7.16
CA ALA A 105 -3.74 -0.89 7.86
C ALA A 105 -2.80 0.32 7.71
N ILE A 106 -1.60 0.16 7.15
CA ILE A 106 -0.63 1.24 6.94
C ILE A 106 -0.63 1.79 5.50
N GLU A 107 -1.56 1.36 4.63
CA GLU A 107 -1.58 1.82 3.24
C GLU A 107 -1.68 3.35 3.15
N VAL A 108 -2.70 3.94 3.78
CA VAL A 108 -2.93 5.39 3.77
C VAL A 108 -1.76 6.15 4.42
N HIS A 109 -1.11 5.56 5.42
CA HIS A 109 0.09 6.13 6.02
C HIS A 109 1.19 6.32 4.97
N ARG A 110 1.45 5.28 4.16
CA ARG A 110 2.48 5.28 3.13
C ARG A 110 2.13 6.15 1.93
N THR A 111 0.89 6.05 1.45
CA THR A 111 0.49 6.64 0.16
C THR A 111 0.01 8.08 0.26
N MET A 112 -0.44 8.52 1.44
CA MET A 112 -0.99 9.86 1.63
C MET A 112 -0.35 10.60 2.80
N PHE A 113 -0.33 10.04 4.01
CA PHE A 113 0.14 10.77 5.19
C PHE A 113 1.60 11.24 5.07
N VAL A 114 2.52 10.33 4.72
CA VAL A 114 3.95 10.68 4.53
C VAL A 114 4.14 11.69 3.38
N PRO A 115 3.63 11.44 2.15
CA PRO A 115 3.76 12.41 1.05
C PRO A 115 3.13 13.78 1.34
N THR A 116 2.02 13.85 2.08
CA THR A 116 1.42 15.14 2.45
C THR A 116 2.35 15.93 3.37
N LEU A 117 2.97 15.29 4.37
CA LEU A 117 3.95 15.95 5.23
C LEU A 117 5.17 16.45 4.43
N GLU A 118 5.65 15.67 3.47
CA GLU A 118 6.78 16.04 2.61
C GLU A 118 6.49 17.26 1.74
N ASN A 119 5.36 17.22 1.04
CA ASN A 119 5.05 18.16 -0.03
C ASN A 119 4.34 19.42 0.46
N GLN A 120 3.67 19.38 1.61
CA GLN A 120 2.85 20.50 2.10
C GLN A 120 3.32 21.07 3.44
N GLY A 121 4.19 20.37 4.17
CA GLY A 121 4.77 20.89 5.41
C GLY A 121 5.78 22.01 5.17
N ASP A 122 5.98 22.89 6.14
CA ASP A 122 7.17 23.75 6.17
C ASP A 122 8.40 22.99 6.72
N ASP A 123 9.58 23.64 6.75
CA ASP A 123 10.81 23.01 7.22
C ASP A 123 10.74 22.54 8.68
N ALA A 124 10.09 23.31 9.55
CA ALA A 124 9.97 22.97 10.97
C ALA A 124 9.00 21.79 11.18
N GLN A 125 7.88 21.76 10.44
CA GLN A 125 6.91 20.67 10.44
C GLN A 125 7.52 19.39 9.89
N ARG A 126 8.25 19.48 8.76
CA ARG A 126 8.99 18.35 8.19
C ARG A 126 10.01 17.80 9.18
N ALA A 127 10.85 18.66 9.76
CA ALA A 127 11.87 18.25 10.72
C ALA A 127 11.27 17.55 11.96
N LYS A 128 10.09 18.00 12.40
CA LYS A 128 9.38 17.40 13.55
C LYS A 128 8.75 16.05 13.22
N TRP A 129 7.96 15.96 12.15
CA TRP A 129 7.06 14.83 11.93
C TRP A 129 7.56 13.81 10.92
N LEU A 130 8.28 14.25 9.89
CA LEU A 130 8.66 13.36 8.79
C LEU A 130 9.62 12.23 9.23
N PRO A 131 10.65 12.47 10.07
CA PRO A 131 11.48 11.38 10.57
C PRO A 131 10.70 10.35 11.39
N LEU A 132 9.71 10.81 12.17
CA LEU A 132 8.85 9.94 12.98
C LEU A 132 7.92 9.09 12.09
N ALA A 133 7.33 9.70 11.07
CA ALA A 133 6.44 9.02 10.14
C ALA A 133 7.21 8.01 9.28
N LYS A 134 8.34 8.40 8.68
CA LYS A 134 9.17 7.50 7.85
C LYS A 134 9.76 6.31 8.63
N SER A 135 10.02 6.48 9.92
CA SER A 135 10.46 5.40 10.81
C SER A 135 9.32 4.63 11.48
N TYR A 136 8.07 4.89 11.08
CA TYR A 136 6.86 4.27 11.64
C TYR A 136 6.71 4.42 13.18
N LYS A 137 7.38 5.40 13.79
CA LYS A 137 7.20 5.77 15.21
C LYS A 137 5.85 6.45 15.46
N ILE A 138 5.29 7.04 14.41
CA ILE A 138 3.90 7.47 14.36
C ILE A 138 3.24 6.84 13.14
N LEU A 139 1.98 6.47 13.28
CA LEU A 139 1.11 6.09 12.18
C LEU A 139 0.10 7.21 11.95
N GLY A 140 -0.33 7.37 10.71
CA GLY A 140 -1.18 8.49 10.33
C GLY A 140 -2.08 8.13 9.17
N ALA A 141 -3.13 8.93 9.02
CA ALA A 141 -4.13 8.80 7.97
C ALA A 141 -4.33 10.15 7.28
N TYR A 142 -5.04 10.15 6.16
CA TYR A 142 -5.44 11.36 5.46
C TYR A 142 -6.97 11.44 5.44
N ALA A 143 -7.53 12.16 6.41
CA ALA A 143 -8.96 12.22 6.64
C ALA A 143 -9.61 13.38 5.85
N GLN A 144 -9.84 13.15 4.56
CA GLN A 144 -10.51 14.13 3.69
C GLN A 144 -12.02 13.87 3.59
N THR A 145 -12.39 12.67 3.14
CA THR A 145 -13.78 12.26 2.93
C THR A 145 -14.63 12.41 4.19
N GLU A 146 -15.82 12.96 4.03
CA GLU A 146 -16.87 13.06 5.04
C GLU A 146 -18.06 12.20 4.62
N LEU A 147 -18.92 11.84 5.57
CA LEU A 147 -20.13 11.08 5.31
C LEU A 147 -21.02 11.76 4.25
N GLY A 148 -21.11 13.10 4.25
CA GLY A 148 -21.85 13.88 3.26
C GLY A 148 -21.09 14.21 1.98
N HIS A 149 -19.75 14.15 1.99
CA HIS A 149 -18.90 14.74 0.95
C HIS A 149 -17.68 13.87 0.61
N GLY A 150 -17.65 13.36 -0.62
CA GLY A 150 -16.47 12.69 -1.21
C GLY A 150 -16.00 13.41 -2.47
N SER A 151 -16.76 13.30 -3.56
CA SER A 151 -16.40 13.93 -4.85
C SER A 151 -16.40 15.46 -4.79
N ASN A 152 -17.35 16.06 -4.04
CA ASN A 152 -17.44 17.50 -3.87
C ASN A 152 -16.67 17.97 -2.64
N VAL A 153 -15.34 18.07 -2.77
CA VAL A 153 -14.45 18.51 -1.67
C VAL A 153 -14.71 19.96 -1.25
N GLN A 154 -15.23 20.81 -2.14
CA GLN A 154 -15.62 22.18 -1.77
C GLN A 154 -16.80 22.23 -0.78
N GLY A 155 -17.55 21.14 -0.67
CA GLY A 155 -18.69 21.01 0.23
C GLY A 155 -18.36 20.51 1.62
N ILE A 156 -17.09 20.22 1.96
CA ILE A 156 -16.75 19.70 3.29
C ILE A 156 -17.25 20.65 4.40
N GLU A 157 -17.74 20.04 5.46
CA GLU A 157 -18.41 20.72 6.56
C GLU A 157 -17.51 20.85 7.80
N THR A 158 -16.45 20.04 7.91
CA THR A 158 -15.46 20.18 9.01
C THR A 158 -14.84 21.57 8.97
N VAL A 159 -14.88 22.29 10.10
CA VAL A 159 -14.32 23.64 10.21
C VAL A 159 -13.06 23.64 11.05
N ALA A 160 -12.11 24.51 10.69
CA ALA A 160 -10.93 24.83 11.47
C ALA A 160 -10.93 26.32 11.80
N THR A 161 -11.37 26.68 13.00
CA THR A 161 -11.49 28.08 13.43
C THR A 161 -10.24 28.49 14.21
N TYR A 162 -9.57 29.56 13.80
CA TYR A 162 -8.38 30.07 14.49
C TYR A 162 -8.78 30.90 15.72
N ASP A 163 -8.33 30.49 16.91
CA ASP A 163 -8.44 31.26 18.15
C ASP A 163 -7.18 32.10 18.37
N LYS A 164 -7.34 33.43 18.33
CA LYS A 164 -6.23 34.37 18.50
C LYS A 164 -5.68 34.43 19.91
N ALA A 165 -6.49 34.09 20.92
CA ALA A 165 -6.06 34.16 22.32
C ALA A 165 -5.08 33.03 22.66
N THR A 166 -5.33 31.83 22.15
CA THR A 166 -4.48 30.65 22.38
C THR A 166 -3.49 30.38 21.23
N GLN A 167 -3.69 31.01 20.07
CA GLN A 167 -2.93 30.73 18.84
C GLN A 167 -3.12 29.29 18.33
N GLU A 168 -4.32 28.75 18.51
CA GLU A 168 -4.67 27.37 18.15
C GLU A 168 -5.78 27.32 17.08
N PHE A 169 -5.93 26.17 16.42
CA PHE A 169 -7.09 25.88 15.59
C PHE A 169 -8.05 24.96 16.35
N ILE A 170 -9.31 25.35 16.42
CA ILE A 170 -10.41 24.51 16.91
C ILE A 170 -10.99 23.75 15.73
N ILE A 171 -10.82 22.42 15.73
CA ILE A 171 -11.36 21.52 14.70
C ILE A 171 -12.72 20.99 15.17
N ASP A 172 -13.77 21.24 14.40
CA ASP A 172 -15.14 20.84 14.75
C ASP A 172 -15.85 20.13 13.59
N SER A 173 -16.67 19.13 13.93
CA SER A 173 -17.56 18.41 13.04
C SER A 173 -19.01 18.78 13.39
N PRO A 174 -19.56 19.86 12.82
CA PRO A 174 -20.79 20.50 13.32
C PRO A 174 -22.06 19.67 13.06
N THR A 175 -22.00 18.72 12.13
CA THR A 175 -23.13 17.90 11.71
C THR A 175 -22.74 16.43 11.67
N LEU A 176 -23.74 15.53 11.68
CA LEU A 176 -23.47 14.10 11.47
C LEU A 176 -22.79 13.84 10.11
N THR A 177 -23.17 14.59 9.08
CA THR A 177 -22.63 14.45 7.71
C THR A 177 -21.18 14.94 7.59
N SER A 178 -20.74 15.84 8.47
CA SER A 178 -19.35 16.31 8.55
C SER A 178 -18.37 15.29 9.12
N ARG A 179 -18.84 14.17 9.69
CA ARG A 179 -17.97 13.14 10.25
C ARG A 179 -17.10 12.54 9.15
N LYS A 180 -15.80 12.40 9.41
CA LYS A 180 -14.88 11.68 8.52
C LYS A 180 -15.32 10.21 8.35
N TRP A 181 -15.15 9.69 7.13
CA TRP A 181 -15.66 8.38 6.71
C TRP A 181 -14.65 7.59 5.89
#